data_AF-A0AAD2VCP3-F1
#
_entry.id   AF-A0AAD2VCP3-F1
#
_cell.length_a   1.000
_cell.length_b   1.000
_cell.length_c   1.000
_cell.angle_alpha   90.00
_cell.angle_beta   90.00
_cell.angle_gamma   90.00
#
_symmetry.space_group_name_H-M   'P 1'
#
loop_
_entity.id
_entity.type
_entity.pdbx_description
1 polymer ?
#
loop_
_entity_poly.entity_id
_entity_poly.type
_entity_poly.pdbx_seq_one_letter_code
_entity_poly.pdbx_strand_id
1 'polypeptide(L)' 'MSNEYQSTSINPDVFEQFLTLLNTHCKSSEAALAMLSTLCYELMRRSGIHSLDSLMLNGEGILIQLQGADIREKTGQHIH' A
#
# COMPACT_ATOMS: atom_id res chain seq x y z
N MET A 1 3.47 -25.08 1.48
CA MET A 1 3.51 -23.62 1.65
C MET A 1 2.09 -23.19 1.94
N SER A 2 1.82 -22.76 3.17
CA SER A 2 0.49 -22.29 3.55
C SER A 2 0.20 -21.00 2.79
N ASN A 3 -0.92 -20.94 2.08
CA ASN A 3 -1.30 -19.78 1.26
C ASN A 3 -1.68 -18.59 2.16
N GLU A 4 -0.67 -17.85 2.65
CA GLU A 4 -0.85 -16.60 3.40
C GLU A 4 -1.58 -15.50 2.59
N TYR A 5 -1.70 -15.69 1.28
CA TYR A 5 -2.37 -14.78 0.35
C TYR A 5 -3.90 -14.65 0.58
N GLN A 6 -4.53 -15.64 1.25
CA GLN A 6 -5.98 -15.63 1.51
C GLN A 6 -6.41 -14.57 2.55
N SER A 7 -5.48 -13.94 3.26
CA SER A 7 -5.81 -12.91 4.25
C SER A 7 -5.77 -11.48 3.70
N THR A 8 -5.40 -11.29 2.43
CA THR A 8 -5.43 -9.96 1.80
C THR A 8 -6.81 -9.78 1.16
N SER A 9 -7.47 -8.64 1.38
CA SER A 9 -8.73 -8.29 0.70
C SER A 9 -8.55 -7.99 -0.81
N ILE A 10 -7.46 -8.48 -1.40
CA ILE A 10 -7.03 -8.25 -2.77
C ILE A 10 -7.43 -9.48 -3.58
N ASN A 11 -7.98 -9.26 -4.78
CA ASN A 11 -8.31 -10.35 -5.68
C ASN A 11 -7.02 -11.16 -5.99
N PRO A 12 -7.03 -12.50 -5.78
CA PRO A 12 -5.85 -13.34 -6.00
C PRO A 12 -5.27 -13.26 -7.43
N ASP A 13 -6.11 -13.13 -8.45
CA ASP A 13 -5.65 -13.02 -9.85
C ASP A 13 -4.89 -11.71 -10.08
N VAL A 14 -5.34 -10.62 -9.45
CA VAL A 14 -4.66 -9.31 -9.51
C VAL A 14 -3.32 -9.38 -8.78
N PHE A 15 -3.29 -10.04 -7.63
CA PHE A 15 -2.06 -10.26 -6.88
C PHE A 15 -1.02 -11.04 -7.71
N GLU A 16 -1.42 -12.16 -8.32
CA GLU A 16 -0.54 -12.98 -9.16
C GLU A 16 -0.02 -12.24 -10.40
N GLN A 17 -0.87 -11.46 -11.07
CA GLN A 17 -0.44 -10.63 -12.20
C GLN A 17 0.61 -9.58 -11.78
N PHE A 18 0.39 -8.93 -10.64
CA PHE A 18 1.31 -7.93 -10.13
C PHE A 18 2.63 -8.55 -9.67
N LEU A 19 2.58 -9.71 -8.99
CA LEU A 19 3.76 -10.46 -8.60
C LEU A 19 4.56 -10.91 -9.83
N THR A 20 3.89 -11.39 -10.88
CA THR A 20 4.52 -11.75 -12.15
C THR A 20 5.22 -10.56 -12.80
N LEU A 21 4.59 -9.37 -12.79
CA LEU A 21 5.20 -8.15 -13.30
C LEU A 21 6.47 -7.79 -12.54
N LEU A 22 6.43 -7.83 -11.20
CA LEU A 22 7.60 -7.55 -10.37
C LEU A 22 8.72 -8.56 -10.65
N ASN A 23 8.42 -9.86 -10.69
CA ASN A 23 9.43 -10.89 -10.97
C ASN A 23 10.02 -10.79 -12.38
N THR A 24 9.26 -10.26 -13.35
CA THR A 24 9.73 -10.08 -14.72
C THR A 24 10.65 -8.87 -14.87
N HIS A 25 10.36 -7.78 -14.16
CA HIS A 25 11.04 -6.48 -14.36
C HIS A 25 12.02 -6.10 -13.26
N CYS A 26 11.91 -6.69 -12.07
CA CYS A 26 12.85 -6.51 -10.97
C CYS A 26 13.94 -7.56 -11.04
N LYS A 27 15.19 -7.12 -11.18
CA LYS A 27 16.36 -8.01 -11.14
C LYS A 27 16.78 -8.39 -9.70
N SER A 28 16.23 -7.71 -8.71
CA SER A 28 16.50 -7.97 -7.29
C SER A 28 15.31 -7.59 -6.42
N SER A 29 15.27 -8.12 -5.20
CA SER A 29 14.24 -7.80 -4.21
C SER A 29 14.26 -6.32 -3.83
N GLU A 30 15.43 -5.68 -3.80
CA GLU A 30 15.56 -4.23 -3.54
C GLU A 30 14.88 -3.41 -4.64
N ALA A 31 15.02 -3.80 -5.91
CA ALA A 31 14.35 -3.13 -7.01
C ALA A 31 12.82 -3.30 -6.94
N ALA A 32 12.35 -4.47 -6.54
CA ALA A 32 10.92 -4.72 -6.29
C ALA A 32 10.38 -3.86 -5.15
N LEU A 33 11.10 -3.82 -4.02
CA LEU A 33 10.74 -3.00 -2.86
C LEU A 33 10.73 -1.50 -3.19
N ALA A 34 11.68 -1.02 -4.00
CA ALA A 34 11.71 0.38 -4.43
C ALA A 34 10.48 0.75 -5.29
N MET A 35 10.09 -0.12 -6.23
CA MET A 35 8.88 0.09 -7.03
C MET A 35 7.61 0.05 -6.19
N LEU A 36 7.49 -0.94 -5.30
CA LEU A 36 6.38 -1.06 -4.36
C LEU A 36 6.25 0.19 -3.48
N SER A 37 7.36 0.64 -2.91
CA SER A 37 7.40 1.84 -2.05
C SER A 37 6.99 3.09 -2.81
N THR A 38 7.40 3.21 -4.07
CA THR A 38 7.02 4.34 -4.94
C THR A 38 5.51 4.33 -5.23
N LEU A 39 4.95 3.16 -5.54
CA LEU A 39 3.52 3.02 -5.77
C LEU A 39 2.71 3.35 -4.50
N CYS A 40 3.14 2.85 -3.35
CA CYS A 40 2.52 3.14 -2.06
C CYS A 40 2.57 4.64 -1.74
N TYR A 41 3.69 5.32 -2.00
CA TYR A 41 3.81 6.77 -1.81
C TYR A 41 2.81 7.56 -2.66
N GLU A 42 2.70 7.23 -3.95
CA GLU A 42 1.74 7.89 -4.84
C GLU A 42 0.28 7.67 -4.39
N LEU A 43 -0.06 6.45 -3.93
CA LEU A 43 -1.37 6.15 -3.38
C LEU A 43 -1.65 6.92 -2.08
N MET A 44 -0.69 6.99 -1.16
CA MET A 44 -0.80 7.78 0.06
C MET A 44 -1.06 9.25 -0.24
N ARG A 45 -0.27 9.85 -1.16
CA ARG A 45 -0.42 11.26 -1.56
C ARG A 45 -1.80 11.53 -2.14
N ARG A 46 -2.31 10.67 -3.02
CA ARG A 46 -3.65 10.80 -3.62
C ARG A 46 -4.77 10.62 -2.60
N SER A 47 -4.52 9.83 -1.56
CA SER A 47 -5.49 9.54 -0.49
C SER A 47 -5.42 10.54 0.66
N GLY A 48 -4.62 11.62 0.57
CA GLY A 48 -4.47 12.63 1.62
C GLY A 48 -3.77 12.14 2.89
N ILE A 49 -3.10 10.99 2.81
CA ILE A 49 -2.23 10.47 3.87
C ILE A 49 -0.89 11.20 3.74
N HIS A 50 -0.51 11.92 4.79
CA HIS A 50 0.67 12.79 4.78
C HIS A 50 1.84 12.18 5.56
N SER A 51 1.59 11.24 6.46
CA SER A 51 2.65 10.46 7.10
C SER A 51 2.23 9.01 7.37
N LEU A 52 3.27 8.17 7.43
CA LEU A 52 3.22 6.74 7.64
C LEU A 52 4.21 6.42 8.75
N ASP A 53 3.72 6.01 9.91
CA ASP A 53 4.57 5.43 10.95
C ASP A 53 4.55 3.91 10.77
N SER A 54 5.72 3.28 10.81
CA SER A 54 5.83 1.83 10.69
C SER A 54 6.74 1.25 11.77
N LEU A 55 6.36 0.07 12.26
CA LEU A 55 7.11 -0.66 13.28
C LEU A 55 7.24 -2.13 12.87
N MET A 56 8.46 -2.64 12.79
CA MET A 56 8.73 -4.06 12.61
C MET A 56 8.34 -4.83 13.88
N LEU A 57 7.49 -5.84 13.75
CA LEU A 57 7.00 -6.67 14.85
C LEU A 57 7.85 -7.94 14.95
N ASN A 58 8.96 -7.88 15.69
CA ASN A 58 9.84 -9.02 15.97
C ASN A 58 10.32 -9.82 14.72
N GLY A 59 10.30 -9.19 13.54
CA GLY A 59 10.64 -9.84 12.26
C GLY A 59 9.51 -10.67 11.63
N GLU A 60 8.33 -10.74 12.24
CA GLU A 60 7.18 -11.50 11.73
C GLU A 60 6.17 -10.64 10.96
N GLY A 61 6.25 -9.31 11.09
CA GLY A 61 5.35 -8.40 10.39
C GLY A 61 5.70 -6.93 10.54
N ILE A 62 4.87 -6.08 9.94
CA ILE A 62 5.01 -4.63 9.99
C ILE A 62 3.67 -4.05 10.44
N LEU A 63 3.66 -3.37 11.58
CA LEU A 63 2.55 -2.51 11.98
C LEU A 63 2.67 -1.20 11.22
N ILE A 64 1.56 -0.75 10.63
CA ILE A 64 1.49 0.52 9.91
C ILE A 64 0.41 1.38 10.55
N GLN A 65 0.78 2.61 10.90
CA GLN A 65 -0.14 3.67 11.32
C GLN A 65 -0.14 4.78 10.27
N LEU A 66 -1.34 5.12 9.78
CA LEU A 66 -1.54 6.14 8.75
C LEU A 66 -2.05 7.41 9.41
N GLN A 67 -1.39 8.54 9.15
CA GLN A 67 -1.87 9.86 9.54
C GLN A 67 -2.24 10.63 8.27
N GLY A 68 -3.49 11.05 8.20
CA GLY A 68 -4.10 11.66 7.02
C GLY A 68 -5.11 12.72 7.40
N ALA A 69 -5.39 13.63 6.48
CA ALA A 69 -6.56 14.50 6.64
C ALA A 69 -7.82 13.65 6.41
N ASP A 70 -8.84 13.81 7.25
CA ASP A 70 -10.17 13.26 6.97
C ASP A 70 -10.70 13.94 5.70
N ILE A 71 -10.58 13.28 4.55
CA ILE A 71 -11.22 13.73 3.30
C ILE A 71 -12.71 13.37 3.38
N ARG A 72 -13.39 13.79 4.45
CA ARG A 72 -14.83 14.04 4.35
C ARG A 72 -14.96 15.19 3.36
N GLU A 73 -15.45 14.83 2.18
CA GLU A 73 -15.75 15.73 1.09
C GLU A 73 -16.19 17.10 1.60
N LYS A 74 -15.47 18.15 1.17
CA LYS A 74 -15.97 19.53 1.22
C LYS A 74 -17.13 19.68 0.23
N THR A 75 -18.22 18.96 0.44
CA THR A 75 -19.52 19.19 -0.21
C THR A 75 -20.51 19.69 0.84
N GLY A 76 -20.05 20.58 1.72
CA GLY A 76 -20.90 21.37 2.61
C GLY A 76 -21.22 22.69 1.93
N GLN A 77 -22.40 22.74 1.32
CA GLN A 77 -23.03 23.91 0.73
C GLN A 77 -22.86 25.16 1.62
N HIS A 78 -22.10 26.15 1.15
CA HIS A 78 -22.24 27.53 1.63
C HIS A 78 -23.13 28.27 0.63
N ILE A 79 -24.44 28.10 0.81
CA ILE A 79 -25.44 29.09 0.40
C ILE A 79 -25.90 29.76 1.69
N HIS A 80 -25.52 31.02 1.87
CA HIS A 80 -26.15 31.95 2.80
C HIS A 80 -26.27 33.31 2.11
#